data_AF-A0A1R3KKF1-F1
#
_entry.id   AF-A0A1R3KKF1-F1
#
_cell.length_a   1.000
_cell.length_b   1.000
_cell.length_c   1.000
_cell.angle_alpha   90.00
_cell.angle_beta   90.00
_cell.angle_gamma   90.00
#
_symmetry.space_group_name_H-M   'P 1'
#
loop_
_entity.id
_entity.type
_entity.pdbx_description
1 polymer ?
#
loop_
_entity_poly.entity_id
_entity_poly.type
_entity_poly.pdbx_seq_one_letter_code
_entity_poly.pdbx_strand_id
1 'polypeptide(L)' 'GTRRGTPFAAQTAAGNAIRAVVDQGMQRAEVMIKGPGLGRDGALRAIRRSGILFRF' A
#
# COMPACT_ATOMS: atom_id res chain seq x y z
N GLY A 1 19.79 -0.22 -1.36
CA GLY A 1 20.04 -1.60 -0.89
C GLY A 1 19.01 -2.52 -1.51
N THR A 2 19.45 -3.66 -2.04
CA THR A 2 18.66 -4.59 -2.88
C THR A 2 17.33 -5.03 -2.25
N ARG A 3 17.24 -5.10 -0.91
CA ARG A 3 16.02 -5.49 -0.19
C ARG A 3 14.87 -4.47 -0.29
N ARG A 4 15.14 -3.19 -0.59
CA ARG A 4 14.11 -2.14 -0.70
C ARG A 4 13.18 -2.30 -1.89
N GLY A 5 13.64 -2.94 -2.97
CA GLY A 5 12.84 -3.16 -4.18
C GLY A 5 11.97 -4.42 -4.14
N THR A 6 11.93 -5.13 -3.01
CA THR A 6 11.21 -6.40 -2.90
C THR A 6 9.70 -6.18 -2.68
N PRO A 7 8.83 -7.10 -3.14
CA PRO A 7 7.40 -7.04 -2.86
C PRO A 7 7.07 -7.00 -1.36
N PHE A 8 7.87 -7.71 -0.55
CA PHE A 8 7.72 -7.72 0.90
C PHE A 8 7.95 -6.34 1.51
N ALA A 9 9.04 -5.66 1.12
CA ALA A 9 9.33 -4.31 1.61
C ALA A 9 8.20 -3.32 1.23
N ALA A 10 7.68 -3.41 0.01
CA ALA A 10 6.56 -2.57 -0.44
C ALA A 10 5.28 -2.83 0.37
N GLN A 11 4.97 -4.09 0.66
CA GLN A 11 3.83 -4.48 1.47
C GLN A 11 3.94 -3.95 2.91
N THR A 12 5.11 -4.10 3.55
CA THR A 12 5.34 -3.58 4.91
C THR A 12 5.25 -2.07 4.94
N ALA A 13 5.86 -1.38 3.98
CA ALA A 13 5.82 0.09 3.89
C ALA A 13 4.37 0.60 3.71
N ALA A 14 3.61 0.00 2.80
CA ALA A 14 2.20 0.35 2.58
C ALA A 14 1.36 0.08 3.83
N GLY A 15 1.51 -1.10 4.46
CA GLY A 15 0.78 -1.45 5.68
C GLY A 15 1.00 -0.46 6.83
N ASN A 16 2.24 -0.02 7.03
CA ASN A 16 2.57 0.97 8.07
C ASN A 16 1.92 2.33 7.80
N ALA A 17 1.97 2.82 6.55
CA ALA A 17 1.35 4.09 6.19
C ALA A 17 -0.18 4.05 6.36
N ILE A 18 -0.80 2.94 5.99
CA ILE A 18 -2.24 2.77 6.03
C ILE A 18 -2.76 2.65 7.45
N ARG A 19 -2.02 1.98 8.34
CA ARG A 19 -2.44 1.83 9.74
C ARG A 19 -2.70 3.19 10.41
N ALA A 20 -1.79 4.14 10.22
CA ALA A 20 -1.96 5.51 10.73
C ALA A 20 -3.21 6.22 10.17
N VAL A 21 -3.57 5.91 8.93
CA VAL A 21 -4.72 6.52 8.22
C VAL A 21 -6.04 5.84 8.62
N VAL A 22 -6.04 4.52 8.82
CA VAL A 22 -7.19 3.76 9.33
C VAL A 22 -7.55 4.24 10.74
N ASP A 23 -6.55 4.47 11.59
CA ASP A 23 -6.76 5.00 12.96
C ASP A 23 -7.40 6.41 12.95
N GLN A 24 -7.25 7.15 11.85
CA GLN A 24 -7.91 8.46 11.63
C GLN A 24 -9.32 8.33 11.03
N GLY A 25 -9.83 7.12 10.79
CA GLY A 25 -11.18 6.88 10.29
C GLY A 25 -11.33 7.02 8.78
N MET A 26 -10.23 7.01 8.01
CA MET A 26 -10.33 7.06 6.54
C MET A 26 -10.92 5.76 5.99
N GLN A 27 -11.99 5.89 5.19
CA GLN A 27 -12.69 4.75 4.59
C GLN A 27 -12.47 4.61 3.08
N ARG A 28 -12.09 5.71 2.42
CA ARG A 28 -11.93 5.77 0.96
C ARG A 28 -10.63 6.47 0.58
N ALA A 29 -9.91 5.92 -0.39
CA ALA A 29 -8.67 6.49 -0.90
C ALA A 29 -8.54 6.29 -2.43
N GLU A 30 -7.78 7.15 -3.08
CA GLU A 30 -7.41 7.01 -4.49
C GLU A 30 -5.97 6.53 -4.59
N VAL A 31 -5.70 5.53 -5.44
CA VAL A 31 -4.37 4.91 -5.53
C VAL A 31 -3.71 5.28 -6.85
N MET A 32 -2.79 6.25 -6.78
CA MET A 32 -1.96 6.65 -7.92
C MET A 32 -0.63 5.89 -7.93
N ILE A 33 -0.31 5.22 -9.04
CA ILE A 33 0.93 4.43 -9.17
C ILE A 33 1.81 5.01 -10.25
N LYS A 34 3.03 5.37 -9.88
CA LYS A 34 4.06 5.88 -10.80
C LYS A 34 5.14 4.83 -11.03
N GLY A 35 5.25 4.38 -12.29
CA GLY A 35 6.31 3.50 -12.78
C GLY A 35 6.04 1.99 -12.65
N PRO A 36 6.77 1.16 -13.42
CA PRO A 36 6.73 -0.29 -13.31
C PRO A 36 7.61 -0.77 -12.14
N GLY A 37 7.13 -1.73 -11.34
CA GLY A 37 7.92 -2.28 -10.24
C GLY A 37 7.24 -3.44 -9.51
N LEU A 38 8.05 -4.37 -9.00
CA LEU A 38 7.62 -5.58 -8.29
C LEU A 38 6.84 -5.29 -6.99
N GLY A 39 7.00 -4.09 -6.43
CA GLY A 39 6.29 -3.65 -5.22
C GLY A 39 4.82 -3.28 -5.44
N ARG A 40 4.37 -3.11 -6.68
CA ARG A 40 3.03 -2.64 -7.03
C ARG A 40 1.94 -3.53 -6.43
N ASP A 41 1.98 -4.83 -6.73
CA ASP A 41 0.97 -5.78 -6.25
C ASP A 41 1.06 -5.99 -4.74
N GLY A 42 2.26 -5.94 -4.18
CA GLY A 42 2.50 -6.05 -2.73
C GLY A 42 1.82 -4.92 -1.95
N ALA A 43 1.95 -3.68 -2.43
CA ALA A 43 1.31 -2.51 -1.86
C ALA A 43 -0.22 -2.56 -1.99
N LEU A 44 -0.72 -2.90 -3.18
CA LEU A 44 -2.18 -3.01 -3.43
C LEU A 44 -2.85 -4.07 -2.55
N ARG A 45 -2.17 -5.21 -2.34
CA ARG A 45 -2.66 -6.25 -1.41
C ARG A 45 -2.68 -5.74 0.03
N ALA A 46 -1.72 -4.93 0.45
CA ALA A 46 -1.71 -4.34 1.78
C ALA A 46 -2.92 -3.40 1.99
N ILE A 47 -3.19 -2.54 1.00
CA ILE A 47 -4.33 -1.62 1.02
C ILE A 47 -5.65 -2.37 1.03
N ARG A 48 -5.79 -3.42 0.22
CA ARG A 48 -7.03 -4.19 0.20
C ARG A 48 -7.31 -4.92 1.53
N ARG A 49 -6.26 -5.33 2.26
CA ARG A 49 -6.42 -6.00 3.56
C ARG A 49 -6.76 -5.06 4.71
N SER A 50 -6.49 -3.76 4.58
CA SER A 50 -6.80 -2.80 5.65
C SER A 50 -8.27 -2.41 5.70
N GLY A 51 -9.08 -2.82 4.72
CA GLY A 51 -10.51 -2.47 4.65
C GLY A 51 -10.80 -1.11 4.05
N ILE A 52 -9.79 -0.37 3.59
CA ILE A 52 -9.99 0.88 2.86
C ILE A 52 -10.48 0.56 1.45
N LEU A 53 -11.60 1.16 1.06
CA LEU A 53 -12.09 1.09 -0.31
C LEU A 53 -11.27 2.04 -1.16
N PHE A 54 -10.62 1.51 -2.21
CA PHE A 54 -9.87 2.34 -3.12
C PHE A 54 -10.32 2.22 -4.57
N ARG A 55 -10.15 3.32 -5.29
CA ARG A 55 -10.35 3.41 -6.73
C ARG A 55 -9.01 3.77 -7.39
N PHE A 56 -8.85 3.32 -8.63
CA PHE A 56 -7.71 3.62 -9.50
C PHE A 56 -8.05 4.76 -10.44
#